data_AF-A0A8S1QI20-F1
#
_entry.id   AF-A0A8S1QI20-F1
#
_cell.length_a   1.000
_cell.length_b   1.000
_cell.length_c   1.000
_cell.angle_alpha   90.00
_cell.angle_beta   90.00
_cell.angle_gamma   90.00
#
_symmetry.space_group_name_H-M   'P 1'
#
loop_
_entity.id
_entity.type
_entity.pdbx_description
1 polymer ?
#
loop_
_entity_poly.entity_id
_entity_poly.type
_entity_poly.pdbx_seq_one_letter_code
_entity_poly.pdbx_strand_id
1 'polypeptide(L)'
;MIQLNSNKQDFDMYQSPIIYNKQKNVIIIRHKFNIYIIRELNDGKFKIVKQLKFNTNKVYGTITNDGSYLVSLNDQDKLYSIDELIYK
;
A
#
# COMPACT_ATOMS: atom_id res chain seq x y z
N MET A 1 -4.13 14.56 -11.61
CA MET A 1 -4.88 14.30 -10.35
C MET A 1 -4.89 12.79 -10.15
N ILE A 2 -4.44 12.28 -8.99
CA ILE A 2 -4.60 10.86 -8.66
C ILE A 2 -5.98 10.66 -8.08
N GLN A 3 -6.70 9.67 -8.59
CA GLN A 3 -7.98 9.24 -8.07
C GLN A 3 -7.88 7.76 -7.67
N LEU A 4 -8.20 7.46 -6.42
CA LEU A 4 -8.31 6.08 -5.94
C LEU A 4 -9.70 5.53 -6.27
N ASN A 5 -9.83 4.21 -6.33
CA ASN A 5 -11.13 3.60 -6.65
C ASN A 5 -12.13 3.93 -5.55
N SER A 6 -13.34 4.32 -5.97
CA SER A 6 -14.47 4.42 -5.05
C SER A 6 -14.87 3.02 -4.59
N ASN A 7 -14.85 2.78 -3.28
CA ASN A 7 -15.40 1.58 -2.69
C ASN A 7 -16.48 2.01 -1.69
N LYS A 8 -17.70 1.49 -1.88
CA LYS A 8 -18.91 1.84 -1.09
C LYS A 8 -18.92 1.27 0.32
N GLN A 9 -17.81 0.74 0.80
CA GLN A 9 -17.69 0.19 2.15
C GLN A 9 -17.44 1.32 3.16
N ASP A 10 -18.27 1.35 4.20
CA ASP A 10 -18.30 2.45 5.18
C ASP A 10 -17.16 2.40 6.21
N PHE A 11 -16.38 1.32 6.27
CA PHE A 11 -15.34 1.12 7.28
C PHE A 11 -13.93 1.26 6.68
N ASP A 12 -13.21 2.32 7.08
CA ASP A 12 -11.74 2.37 7.02
C ASP A 12 -11.21 2.23 8.44
N MET A 13 -10.41 1.19 8.71
CA MET A 13 -9.76 1.06 10.01
C MET A 13 -8.49 1.92 10.02
N TYR A 14 -8.43 2.86 10.97
CA TYR A 14 -7.46 3.97 11.09
C TYR A 14 -5.98 3.60 11.30
N GLN A 15 -5.58 2.33 11.15
CA GLN A 15 -4.28 1.84 11.64
C GLN A 15 -3.24 1.54 10.56
N SER A 16 -3.54 1.80 9.28
CA SER A 16 -2.56 1.57 8.22
C SER A 16 -1.68 2.80 8.02
N PRO A 17 -0.36 2.72 8.25
CA PRO A 17 0.52 3.86 8.03
C PRO A 17 0.57 4.22 6.54
N ILE A 18 0.64 5.52 6.25
CA ILE A 18 1.07 6.02 4.95
C ILE A 18 2.60 6.04 4.98
N ILE A 19 3.24 5.23 4.13
CA ILE A 19 4.69 5.09 4.14
C ILE A 19 5.26 5.71 2.88
N TYR A 20 6.25 6.57 3.03
CA TYR A 20 7.03 7.09 1.91
C TYR A 20 8.45 6.52 1.94
N ASN A 21 8.81 5.76 0.91
CA ASN A 21 10.16 5.26 0.68
C ASN A 21 10.91 6.22 -0.26
N LYS A 22 11.82 7.02 0.30
CA LYS A 22 12.64 7.99 -0.44
C LYS A 22 13.56 7.33 -1.47
N GLN A 23 14.12 6.16 -1.14
CA GLN A 23 15.09 5.49 -2.02
C GLN A 23 14.43 5.03 -3.33
N LYS A 24 13.18 4.59 -3.27
CA LYS A 24 12.41 4.11 -4.43
C LYS A 24 11.44 5.16 -5.00
N ASN A 25 11.34 6.30 -4.33
CA ASN A 25 10.40 7.39 -4.61
C ASN A 25 8.94 6.94 -4.68
N VAL A 26 8.50 6.15 -3.69
CA VAL A 26 7.16 5.56 -3.65
C VAL A 26 6.44 5.81 -2.33
N ILE A 27 5.15 6.10 -2.46
CA ILE A 27 4.19 6.19 -1.37
C ILE A 27 3.35 4.92 -1.38
N ILE A 28 3.19 4.32 -0.21
CA ILE A 28 2.32 3.19 0.00
C ILE A 28 1.20 3.67 0.90
N ILE A 29 -0.02 3.56 0.39
CA ILE A 29 -1.22 3.98 1.08
C ILE A 29 -2.25 2.88 0.98
N ARG A 30 -2.88 2.57 2.11
CA ARG A 30 -4.08 1.76 2.11
C ARG A 30 -5.30 2.66 2.02
N HIS A 31 -6.24 2.26 1.19
CA HIS A 31 -7.58 2.81 1.15
C HIS A 31 -8.57 1.65 1.04
N LYS A 32 -9.40 1.46 2.07
CA LYS A 32 -10.31 0.32 2.23
C LYS A 32 -9.55 -1.01 2.13
N PHE A 33 -10.00 -1.91 1.25
CA PHE A 33 -9.36 -3.18 0.96
C PHE A 33 -8.35 -3.13 -0.18
N ASN A 34 -7.74 -1.97 -0.43
CA ASN A 34 -6.71 -1.85 -1.44
C ASN A 34 -5.48 -1.18 -0.86
N ILE A 35 -4.32 -1.73 -1.18
CA ILE A 35 -3.03 -1.08 -0.99
C ILE A 35 -2.61 -0.53 -2.35
N TYR A 36 -2.35 0.77 -2.38
CA TYR A 36 -1.90 1.49 -3.54
C TYR A 36 -0.42 1.81 -3.38
N ILE A 37 0.33 1.52 -4.44
CA ILE A 37 1.72 1.91 -4.58
C ILE A 37 1.74 3.04 -5.59
N ILE A 38 2.14 4.21 -5.12
CA ILE A 38 2.16 5.45 -5.89
C ILE A 38 3.61 5.86 -6.04
N ARG A 39 4.10 5.96 -7.27
CA ARG A 39 5.45 6.45 -7.56
C ARG A 39 5.40 7.94 -7.90
N GLU A 40 6.33 8.69 -7.34
CA GLU A 40 6.65 10.03 -7.82
C GLU A 40 7.65 9.93 -8.99
N LEU A 41 7.28 10.56 -10.10
CA LEU A 41 8.05 10.63 -11.33
C LEU A 41 9.01 11.83 -11.29
N ASN A 42 9.99 11.85 -12.19
CA ASN A 42 11.03 12.89 -12.23
C ASN A 42 10.49 14.32 -12.45
N ASP A 43 9.23 14.47 -12.89
CA ASP A 43 8.56 15.75 -13.12
C ASP A 43 7.65 16.17 -11.94
N GLY A 44 7.79 15.51 -10.78
CA GLY A 44 6.97 15.76 -9.59
C GLY A 44 5.53 15.25 -9.71
N LYS A 45 5.19 14.53 -10.78
CA LYS A 45 3.88 13.90 -10.93
C LYS A 45 3.85 12.56 -10.22
N PHE A 46 2.69 12.21 -9.71
CA PHE A 46 2.46 10.91 -9.07
C PHE A 46 1.66 9.99 -10.00
N LYS A 47 2.00 8.69 -9.99
CA LYS A 47 1.29 7.63 -10.72
C LYS A 47 1.10 6.40 -9.85
N ILE A 48 -0.10 5.81 -9.88
CA ILE A 48 -0.33 4.48 -9.30
C ILE A 48 0.39 3.45 -10.18
N VAL A 49 1.37 2.76 -9.61
CA VAL A 49 2.15 1.72 -10.31
C VAL A 49 1.69 0.31 -9.97
N LYS A 50 1.04 0.12 -8.82
CA LYS A 50 0.47 -1.17 -8.41
C LYS A 50 -0.73 -0.95 -7.49
N GLN A 51 -1.70 -1.86 -7.60
CA GLN A 51 -2.81 -2.00 -6.66
C GLN A 51 -2.85 -3.45 -6.20
N LEU A 52 -2.91 -3.66 -4.88
CA LEU A 52 -3.04 -4.97 -4.26
C LEU A 52 -4.37 -5.04 -3.52
N LYS A 53 -5.11 -6.14 -3.70
CA LYS A 53 -6.29 -6.42 -2.89
C LYS A 53 -5.85 -6.87 -1.51
N PHE A 54 -6.49 -6.31 -0.49
CA PHE A 54 -6.18 -6.56 0.91
C PHE A 54 -7.48 -6.71 1.68
N ASN A 55 -8.05 -7.91 1.67
CA ASN A 55 -9.42 -8.22 2.12
C ASN A 55 -9.54 -8.36 3.65
N THR A 56 -8.93 -7.46 4.42
CA THR A 56 -9.15 -7.39 5.87
C THR A 56 -9.31 -5.94 6.32
N ASN A 57 -10.03 -5.77 7.43
CA ASN A 57 -10.24 -4.48 8.08
C ASN A 57 -9.04 -4.08 8.94
N LYS A 58 -8.36 -5.00 9.65
CA LYS A 58 -7.23 -4.64 10.52
C LYS A 58 -5.95 -4.61 9.71
N VAL A 59 -5.10 -3.60 9.93
CA VAL A 59 -3.76 -3.59 9.35
C VAL A 59 -2.74 -3.16 10.37
N TYR A 60 -1.80 -4.07 10.57
CA TYR A 60 -0.40 -3.78 10.86
C TYR A 60 0.36 -4.17 9.59
N GLY A 61 1.01 -3.20 8.96
CA GLY A 61 1.76 -3.42 7.73
C GLY A 61 2.86 -2.39 7.60
N THR A 62 4.00 -2.84 7.07
CA THR A 62 5.17 -2.01 6.83
C THR A 62 5.88 -2.46 5.56
N ILE A 63 6.89 -1.72 5.13
CA ILE A 63 7.79 -2.16 4.07
C ILE A 63 9.19 -2.38 4.58
N THR A 64 9.96 -3.17 3.85
CA THR A 64 11.40 -3.24 4.05
C THR A 64 12.04 -1.88 3.74
N ASN A 65 13.17 -1.59 4.38
CA ASN A 65 13.87 -0.30 4.22
C ASN A 65 14.23 0.00 2.77
N ASP A 66 14.61 -1.03 2.01
CA ASP A 66 14.92 -0.94 0.58
C ASP A 66 13.67 -0.83 -0.31
N GLY A 67 12.48 -0.95 0.27
CA GLY A 67 11.19 -0.90 -0.42
C GLY A 67 10.94 -2.11 -1.31
N SER A 68 11.67 -3.21 -1.18
CA SER A 68 11.49 -4.38 -2.06
C SER A 68 10.29 -5.23 -1.66
N TYR A 69 9.87 -5.20 -0.39
CA TYR A 69 8.77 -6.02 0.12
C TYR A 69 7.80 -5.24 0.97
N LEU A 70 6.52 -5.58 0.83
CA LEU A 70 5.45 -5.22 1.75
C LEU A 70 5.25 -6.40 2.70
N VAL A 71 5.32 -6.12 4.00
CA VAL A 71 5.01 -7.08 5.06
C VAL A 71 3.69 -6.67 5.70
N SER A 72 2.74 -7.57 5.73
CA SER A 72 1.40 -7.32 6.27
C SER A 72 0.94 -8.49 7.13
N LEU A 73 0.20 -8.21 8.20
CA LEU A 73 -0.41 -9.25 9.01
C LEU A 73 -1.76 -9.65 8.40
N ASN A 74 -1.89 -10.91 7.96
CA ASN A 74 -3.17 -11.48 7.56
C ASN A 74 -3.95 -11.89 8.82
N ASP A 75 -5.12 -11.29 9.02
CA ASP A 75 -5.99 -11.60 10.16
C ASP A 75 -6.58 -13.01 10.11
N GLN A 76 -6.76 -13.58 8.92
CA GLN A 76 -7.39 -14.91 8.77
C GLN A 76 -6.48 -16.00 9.36
N ASP A 77 -5.18 -15.91 9.08
CA ASP A 77 -4.20 -16.93 9.47
C ASP A 77 -3.36 -16.50 10.68
N LYS A 78 -3.46 -15.24 11.10
CA LYS A 78 -2.56 -14.58 12.08
C LYS A 78 -1.07 -14.71 11.70
N LEU A 79 -0.79 -14.81 10.39
CA LEU A 79 0.55 -14.93 9.84
C LEU A 79 0.92 -13.68 9.04
N TYR A 80 2.23 -13.44 8.91
CA TYR A 80 2.74 -12.39 8.05
C TYR A 80 2.72 -12.85 6.59
N SER A 81 2.12 -12.04 5.73
CA SER A 81 2.23 -12.14 4.28
C SER A 81 3.32 -11.18 3.79
N ILE A 82 4.11 -11.66 2.84
CA ILE A 82 5.19 -10.89 2.22
C ILE A 82 4.89 -10.80 0.72
N ASP A 83 4.69 -9.58 0.23
CA ASP A 83 4.45 -9.28 -1.18
C ASP A 83 5.65 -8.55 -1.78
N GLU A 84 6.20 -9.09 -2.88
CA GLU A 84 7.26 -8.41 -3.62
C GLU A 84 6.72 -7.19 -4.37
N LEU A 85 7.42 -6.06 -4.19
CA LEU A 85 7.09 -4.79 -4.81
C LEU A 85 7.93 -4.59 -6.06
N ILE A 86 7.41 -5.09 -7.18
CA ILE A 86 7.97 -4.85 -8.50
C ILE A 86 7.39 -3.56 -9.08
N TYR A 87 8.27 -2.59 -9.32
CA TYR A 87 7.92 -1.27 -9.80
C TYR A 87 8.19 -1.13 -11.31
N LYS A 88 7.34 -1.76 -12.14
CA LYS A 88 7.39 -1.61 -13.61
C LYS A 88 6.91 -0.24 -14.06
#